data_AF-A0A958K9D4-F1
#
_entry.id   AF-A0A958K9D4-F1
#
_cell.length_a   1.000
_cell.length_b   1.000
_cell.length_c   1.000
_cell.angle_alpha   90.00
_cell.angle_beta   90.00
_cell.angle_gamma   90.00
#
_symmetry.space_group_name_H-M   'P 1'
#
loop_
_entity.id
_entity.type
_entity.pdbx_description
1 polymer ?
#
loop_
_entity_poly.entity_id
_entity_poly.type
_entity_poly.pdbx_seq_one_letter_code
_entity_poly.pdbx_strand_id
1 'polypeptide(L)' 'MQQEQSTPILEEQLDDFRLELYKTQKGRYYAKAFHIPTERSFISESFESIEDAVSNAMEGCIKDLDSAKAS' A
#
# COMPACT_ATOMS: atom_id res chain seq x y z
N MET A 1 38.74 -23.79 -9.78
CA MET A 1 38.07 -22.61 -9.21
C MET A 1 36.97 -22.24 -10.19
N GLN A 2 35.72 -22.63 -9.91
CA GLN A 2 34.58 -22.27 -10.77
C GLN A 2 33.98 -20.99 -10.19
N GLN A 3 33.91 -19.95 -11.01
CA GLN A 3 33.24 -18.69 -10.68
C GLN A 3 31.73 -18.93 -10.79
N GLU A 4 31.03 -18.94 -9.66
CA GLU A 4 29.57 -18.83 -9.64
C GLU A 4 29.19 -17.42 -10.11
N GLN A 5 28.75 -17.31 -11.35
CA GLN A 5 28.13 -16.09 -11.87
C GLN A 5 26.80 -15.91 -11.16
N SER A 6 26.76 -14.99 -10.19
CA SER A 6 25.52 -14.55 -9.54
C SER A 6 24.64 -13.87 -10.59
N THR A 7 23.53 -14.50 -10.94
CA THR A 7 22.48 -13.92 -11.78
C THR A 7 22.01 -12.61 -11.15
N PRO A 8 21.92 -11.48 -11.88
CA PRO A 8 21.28 -10.29 -11.33
C PRO A 8 19.81 -10.62 -11.10
N ILE A 9 19.42 -10.73 -9.84
CA ILE A 9 18.02 -10.77 -9.45
C ILE A 9 17.48 -9.41 -9.87
N LEU A 10 16.58 -9.40 -10.85
CA LEU A 10 15.74 -8.25 -11.13
C LEU A 10 15.01 -7.99 -9.79
N GLU A 11 15.44 -7.00 -9.02
CA GLU A 11 14.64 -6.46 -7.93
C GLU A 11 13.38 -5.91 -8.61
N GLU A 12 12.36 -6.75 -8.74
CA GLU A 12 11.00 -6.26 -8.91
C GLU A 12 10.85 -5.17 -7.86
N GLN A 13 10.62 -3.93 -8.30
CA GLN A 13 10.24 -2.85 -7.40
C GLN A 13 8.93 -3.28 -6.77
N LEU A 14 9.03 -4.04 -5.67
CA LEU A 14 7.89 -4.39 -4.86
C LEU A 14 7.35 -3.06 -4.37
N ASP A 15 6.15 -2.71 -4.82
CA ASP A 15 5.42 -1.56 -4.28
C ASP A 15 5.15 -1.89 -2.81
N ASP A 16 6.06 -1.47 -1.94
CA ASP A 16 5.99 -1.76 -0.53
C ASP A 16 4.96 -0.84 0.12
N PHE A 17 3.90 -1.45 0.66
CA PHE A 17 2.87 -0.75 1.41
C PHE A 17 2.95 -1.11 2.89
N ARG A 18 2.87 -0.10 3.75
CA ARG A 18 2.51 -0.27 5.16
C ARG A 18 1.02 -0.01 5.31
N LEU A 19 0.30 -0.98 5.88
CA LEU A 19 -1.10 -0.84 6.25
C LEU A 19 -1.24 -0.66 7.76
N GLU A 20 -1.98 0.36 8.15
CA GLU A 20 -2.38 0.61 9.53
C GLU A 20 -3.91 0.47 9.62
N LEU A 21 -4.40 -0.40 10.52
CA LEU A 21 -5.82 -0.68 10.69
C LEU A 21 -6.32 -0.12 12.02
N TYR A 22 -7.48 0.52 11.97
CA TYR A 22 -8.08 1.19 13.11
C TYR A 22 -9.56 0.84 13.27
N LYS A 23 -10.05 0.88 14.51
CA LYS A 23 -11.46 0.72 14.85
C LYS A 23 -11.99 2.00 15.49
N THR A 24 -13.10 2.49 14.98
CA THR A 24 -13.82 3.65 15.52
C THR A 24 -14.56 3.28 16.81
N GLN A 25 -14.92 4.29 17.62
CA GLN A 25 -15.75 4.09 18.82
C GLN A 25 -17.13 3.50 18.50
N LYS A 26 -17.63 3.68 17.27
CA LYS A 26 -18.91 3.14 16.80
C LYS A 26 -18.80 1.72 16.22
N GLY A 27 -17.64 1.09 16.33
CA GLY A 27 -17.42 -0.29 15.89
C GLY A 27 -17.07 -0.49 14.40
N ARG A 28 -17.03 0.59 13.61
CA ARG A 28 -16.59 0.60 12.20
C ARG A 28 -15.06 0.58 12.09
N TYR A 29 -14.51 0.09 10.99
CA TYR A 29 -13.07 0.02 10.70
C TYR A 29 -12.66 1.06 9.65
N TYR A 30 -11.44 1.57 9.73
CA TYR A 30 -10.81 2.33 8.65
C TYR A 30 -9.33 1.94 8.58
N ALA A 31 -8.72 2.08 7.41
CA ALA A 31 -7.32 1.76 7.21
C ALA A 31 -6.58 2.94 6.59
N LYS A 32 -5.29 3.02 6.89
CA LYS A 32 -4.35 3.91 6.21
C LYS A 32 -3.36 3.05 5.44
N ALA A 33 -3.32 3.22 4.12
CA ALA A 33 -2.27 2.68 3.28
C ALA A 33 -1.18 3.73 3.12
N PHE A 34 0.08 3.34 3.34
CA PHE A 34 1.25 4.18 3.15
C PHE A 34 2.18 3.48 2.16
N HIS A 35 2.39 4.08 1.00
CA HIS A 35 3.35 3.62 0.02
C HIS A 35 4.74 4.08 0.45
N ILE A 36 5.60 3.12 0.82
CA ILE A 36 6.92 3.38 1.40
C ILE A 36 7.83 4.13 0.42
N PRO A 37 7.95 3.74 -0.86
CA PRO A 37 8.88 4.39 -1.79
C PRO A 37 8.61 5.87 -2.05
N THR A 38 7.34 6.29 -2.05
CA THR A 38 6.97 7.68 -2.36
C THR A 38 6.50 8.48 -1.14
N GLU A 39 6.50 7.85 0.03
CA GLU A 39 5.95 8.38 1.29
C GLU A 39 4.50 8.90 1.17
N ARG A 40 3.74 8.41 0.19
CA ARG A 40 2.35 8.82 -0.01
C ARG A 40 1.45 7.95 0.84
N SER A 41 0.34 8.52 1.31
CA SER A 41 -0.65 7.76 2.04
C SER A 41 -2.06 8.17 1.71
N PHE A 42 -2.95 7.20 1.79
CA PHE A 42 -4.38 7.39 1.69
C PHE A 42 -5.07 6.77 2.91
N ILE A 43 -6.08 7.46 3.43
CA ILE A 43 -6.90 7.00 4.56
C ILE A 43 -8.29 6.69 4.00
N SER A 44 -8.76 5.46 4.20
CA SER A 44 -10.08 5.04 3.77
C SER A 44 -11.20 5.76 4.53
N GLU A 45 -12.40 5.71 3.97
CA GLU A 45 -13.61 5.92 4.77
C GLU A 45 -13.78 4.83 5.83
N SER A 46 -14.80 4.96 6.68
CA SER A 46 -15.10 3.94 7.70
C SER A 46 -16.11 2.90 7.19
N PHE A 47 -15.79 1.62 7.35
CA PHE A 47 -16.56 0.47 6.87
C PHE A 47 -16.97 -0.47 8.00
N GLU A 48 -17.91 -1.36 7.74
CA GLU A 48 -18.31 -2.40 8.71
C GLU A 48 -17.32 -3.57 8.74
N SER A 49 -16.64 -3.83 7.63
CA SER A 49 -15.63 -4.88 7.50
C SER A 49 -14.21 -4.31 7.47
N ILE A 50 -13.26 -5.12 7.91
CA ILE A 50 -11.82 -4.81 7.79
C ILE A 50 -11.39 -4.87 6.32
N GLU A 51 -11.92 -5.83 5.57
CA GLU A 51 -11.58 -6.07 4.16
C GLU A 51 -11.91 -4.86 3.28
N ASP A 52 -13.09 -4.27 3.46
CA ASP A 52 -13.51 -3.07 2.72
C ASP A 52 -12.62 -1.87 3.06
N ALA A 53 -12.29 -1.68 4.34
CA ALA A 53 -11.42 -0.60 4.78
C ALA A 53 -10.01 -0.71 4.16
N VAL A 54 -9.42 -1.91 4.18
CA VAL A 54 -8.11 -2.16 3.59
C VAL A 54 -8.14 -1.98 2.07
N SER A 55 -9.15 -2.54 1.40
CA SER A 55 -9.28 -2.45 -0.06
C SER A 55 -9.43 -0.99 -0.51
N ASN A 56 -10.29 -0.23 0.17
CA ASN A 56 -10.49 1.19 -0.10
C ASN A 56 -9.21 2.01 0.14
N ALA A 57 -8.47 1.71 1.22
CA ALA A 57 -7.21 2.38 1.51
C ALA A 57 -6.15 2.14 0.43
N MET A 58 -5.99 0.87 0.01
CA MET A 58 -5.02 0.48 -1.01
C MET A 58 -5.37 1.07 -2.37
N GLU A 59 -6.63 0.95 -2.81
CA GLU A 59 -7.07 1.51 -4.08
C GLU A 59 -6.88 3.03 -4.14
N GLY A 60 -7.21 3.74 -3.07
CA GLY A 60 -7.01 5.19 -2.99
C GLY A 60 -5.53 5.55 -3.09
N CYS A 61 -4.67 4.81 -2.38
CA CYS A 61 -3.23 5.04 -2.43
C CYS A 61 -2.66 4.78 -3.84
N ILE A 62 -3.07 3.71 -4.52
CA ILE A 62 -2.63 3.37 -5.88
C ILE A 62 -3.10 4.42 -6.89
N LYS A 63 -4.38 4.83 -6.83
CA LYS A 63 -4.92 5.88 -7.70
C LYS A 63 -4.19 7.21 -7.54
N ASP A 64 -3.82 7.58 -6.31
CA ASP A 64 -3.02 8.78 -6.02
C ASP A 64 -1.60 8.68 -6.58
N LEU A 65 -1.00 7.48 -6.60
CA LEU A 65 0.32 7.24 -7.20
C LEU A 65 0.26 7.37 -8.72
N ASP A 66 -0.74 6.77 -9.36
CA ASP A 66 -0.91 6.81 -10.81
C ASP A 66 -1.18 8.23 -11.30
N SER A 67 -1.99 8.99 -10.56
CA SER A 67 -2.26 10.40 -10.88
C SER A 67 -0.99 11.27 -10.80
N ALA A 68 -0.07 10.94 -9.88
CA ALA A 68 1.19 11.65 -9.72
C ALA A 68 2.21 11.34 -10.82
N LYS A 69 2.17 10.14 -11.42
CA LYS A 69 3.04 9.77 -12.55
C LYS A 69 2.59 10.41 -13.87
N ALA A 70 1.33 10.82 -13.97
CA ALA A 70 0.75 11.41 -15.18
C ALA A 70 0.92 12.95 -15.28
N SER A 71 1.49 13.59 -14.25
CA SER A 71 1.73 15.05 -14.19
C SER A 71 3.20 15.38 -14.40
#